data_AF-A0A7Y3P5V1-F1
#
_entry.id   AF-A0A7Y3P5V1-F1
#
_cell.length_a   1.000
_cell.length_b   1.000
_cell.length_c   1.000
_cell.angle_alpha   90.00
_cell.angle_beta   90.00
_cell.angle_gamma   90.00
#
_symmetry.space_group_name_H-M   'P 1'
#
loop_
_entity.id
_entity.type
_entity.pdbx_description
1 polymer ?
#
loop_
_entity_poly.entity_id
_entity_poly.type
_entity_poly.pdbx_seq_one_letter_code
_entity_poly.pdbx_strand_id
1 'polypeptide(L)' 'MTLIETDDRSRVVLPGHPSQRFMLRENEDGSILLEPARVVTEAQLEYDESPELQALLSRAAASKTVSRARRHQ' A
#
# COMPACT_ATOMS: atom_id res chain seq x y z
N MET A 1 -19.02 -14.61 -18.17
CA MET A 1 -19.88 -14.09 -17.09
C MET A 1 -20.02 -15.21 -16.08
N THR A 2 -19.62 -14.98 -14.84
CA THR A 2 -19.60 -16.01 -13.80
C THR A 2 -20.65 -15.64 -12.76
N LEU A 3 -21.61 -16.53 -12.51
CA LEU A 3 -22.56 -16.37 -11.42
C LEU A 3 -21.86 -16.74 -10.11
N ILE A 4 -21.98 -15.88 -9.11
CA ILE A 4 -21.46 -16.08 -7.76
C ILE A 4 -22.60 -15.87 -6.76
N GLU A 5 -22.57 -16.60 -5.65
CA GLU A 5 -23.58 -16.54 -4.61
C GLU A 5 -22.90 -16.29 -3.27
N THR A 6 -23.53 -15.46 -2.44
CA THR A 6 -23.07 -15.21 -1.08
C THR A 6 -23.50 -16.34 -0.15
N ASP A 7 -22.65 -16.72 0.79
CA ASP A 7 -23.02 -17.66 1.85
C ASP A 7 -23.88 -17.03 2.95
N ASP A 8 -24.24 -17.82 3.96
CA ASP A 8 -25.01 -17.45 5.14
C ASP A 8 -24.36 -16.35 6.00
N ARG A 9 -23.10 -16.01 5.73
CA ARG A 9 -22.30 -14.98 6.42
C ARG A 9 -22.03 -13.78 5.52
N SER A 10 -22.74 -13.65 4.41
CA SER A 10 -22.58 -12.56 3.44
C SER A 10 -21.18 -12.51 2.81
N ARG A 11 -20.53 -13.67 2.64
CA ARG A 11 -19.20 -13.77 2.00
C ARG A 11 -19.35 -14.35 0.60
N VAL A 12 -18.46 -13.94 -0.30
CA VAL A 12 -18.38 -14.51 -1.65
C VAL A 12 -16.96 -14.97 -1.96
N VAL A 13 -16.84 -16.08 -2.67
CA VAL A 13 -15.56 -16.57 -3.18
C VAL A 13 -15.30 -15.90 -4.53
N LEU A 14 -14.15 -15.24 -4.66
CA LEU A 14 -13.66 -14.67 -5.91
C LEU A 14 -12.56 -15.58 -6.48
N PRO A 15 -12.86 -16.46 -7.46
CA PRO A 15 -11.87 -17.36 -8.03
C PRO A 15 -10.67 -16.58 -8.59
N GLY A 16 -9.45 -17.01 -8.23
CA GLY A 16 -8.21 -16.36 -8.68
C GLY A 16 -7.71 -15.21 -7.81
N HIS A 17 -8.43 -14.83 -6.75
CA HIS A 17 -8.08 -13.70 -5.87
C HIS A 17 -7.86 -14.13 -4.40
N PRO A 18 -6.87 -14.98 -4.09
CA PRO A 18 -6.64 -15.44 -2.71
C PRO A 18 -6.11 -14.32 -1.82
N SER A 19 -6.77 -14.09 -0.67
CA SER A 19 -6.34 -13.12 0.36
C SER A 19 -6.07 -11.69 -0.14
N GLN A 20 -6.67 -11.32 -1.27
CA GLN A 20 -6.53 -9.98 -1.84
C GLN A 20 -7.48 -9.00 -1.14
N ARG A 21 -7.01 -7.78 -0.90
CA ARG A 21 -7.82 -6.69 -0.33
C ARG A 21 -8.44 -5.87 -1.45
N PHE A 22 -9.67 -5.43 -1.24
CA PHE A 22 -10.40 -4.58 -2.16
C PHE A 22 -11.05 -3.42 -1.41
N MET A 23 -11.12 -2.26 -2.06
CA MET A 23 -12.08 -1.23 -1.71
C MET A 23 -13.42 -1.59 -2.34
N LEU A 24 -14.48 -1.54 -1.56
CA LEU A 24 -15.84 -1.80 -2.01
C LEU A 24 -16.57 -0.47 -2.21
N ARG A 25 -17.21 -0.32 -3.37
CA ARG A 25 -18.15 0.77 -3.64
C ARG A 25 -19.46 0.21 -4.18
N GLU A 26 -20.56 0.62 -3.58
CA GLU A 26 -21.89 0.42 -4.13
C GLU A 26 -22.23 1.62 -5.02
N ASN A 27 -22.54 1.36 -6.28
CA ASN A 27 -22.97 2.40 -7.21
C ASN A 27 -24.50 2.58 -7.12
N GLU A 28 -25.00 3.71 -7.60
CA GLU A 28 -26.43 4.05 -7.55
C GLU A 28 -27.32 3.07 -8.33
N ASP A 29 -26.76 2.39 -9.33
CA ASP A 29 -27.44 1.36 -10.13
C ASP A 29 -27.52 -0.01 -9.42
N GLY A 30 -27.04 -0.10 -8.17
CA GLY A 30 -26.99 -1.33 -7.38
C GLY A 30 -25.83 -2.25 -7.72
N SER A 31 -24.94 -1.86 -8.63
CA SER A 31 -23.72 -2.63 -8.89
C SER A 31 -22.69 -2.45 -7.76
N ILE A 32 -21.97 -3.54 -7.47
CA ILE A 32 -20.86 -3.54 -6.52
C ILE A 32 -19.55 -3.53 -7.31
N LEU A 33 -18.72 -2.52 -7.08
CA LEU A 33 -17.36 -2.42 -7.62
C LEU A 33 -16.34 -2.81 -6.53
N LEU A 34 -15.42 -3.71 -6.88
CA LEU A 34 -14.29 -4.11 -6.04
C LEU A 34 -12.98 -3.68 -6.70
N GLU A 35 -12.29 -2.73 -6.09
CA GLU A 35 -11.01 -2.20 -6.60
C GLU A 35 -9.83 -2.70 -5.75
N PRO A 36 -8.78 -3.32 -6.34
CA PRO A 36 -7.64 -3.79 -5.58
C PRO A 36 -7.03 -2.71 -4.68
N ALA A 37 -6.95 -3.00 -3.38
CA ALA A 37 -6.48 -2.06 -2.38
C ALA A 37 -5.10 -2.45 -1.87
N ARG A 38 -4.20 -1.47 -1.78
CA ARG A 38 -2.92 -1.59 -1.07
C ARG A 38 -3.01 -0.74 0.19
N VAL A 39 -2.77 -1.38 1.34
CA VAL A 39 -2.64 -0.63 2.60
C VAL A 39 -1.18 -0.20 2.69
N VAL A 40 -0.95 1.10 2.65
CA VAL A 40 0.37 1.70 2.83
C VAL A 40 0.43 2.41 4.18
N THR A 41 1.60 2.43 4.79
CA THR A 41 1.84 3.24 6.00
C THR A 41 1.88 4.71 5.63
N GLU A 42 1.57 5.61 6.56
CA GLU A 42 1.66 7.07 6.36
C GLU A 42 3.03 7.50 5.82
N ALA A 43 4.12 6.97 6.39
CA ALA A 43 5.48 7.25 5.91
C ALA A 43 5.76 6.78 4.47
N GLN A 44 5.08 5.72 4.02
CA GLN A 44 5.23 5.22 2.63
C GLN A 44 4.45 6.10 1.67
N LEU A 45 3.25 6.56 2.08
CA LEU A 45 2.47 7.53 1.33
C LEU A 45 3.23 8.85 1.15
N GLU A 46 3.78 9.39 2.24
CA GLU A 46 4.58 10.61 2.22
C GLU A 46 5.81 10.47 1.31
N TYR A 47 6.49 9.32 1.37
CA TYR A 47 7.60 9.00 0.48
C TYR A 47 7.17 8.97 -0.99
N ASP A 48 6.08 8.27 -1.31
CA ASP A 48 5.61 8.10 -2.70
C ASP A 48 5.11 9.42 -3.31
N GLU A 49 4.54 10.32 -2.50
CA GLU A 49 3.97 11.60 -2.95
C GLU A 49 4.97 12.76 -3.00
N SER A 50 6.16 12.61 -2.40
CA SER A 50 7.16 13.70 -2.30
C SER A 50 8.47 13.37 -3.03
N PRO A 51 8.65 13.82 -4.29
CA PRO A 51 9.91 13.66 -5.02
C PRO A 51 11.11 14.29 -4.32
N GLU A 52 10.89 15.38 -3.58
CA GLU A 52 11.93 16.05 -2.79
C GLU A 52 12.41 15.18 -1.64
N LEU A 53 11.48 14.50 -0.93
CA LEU A 53 11.81 13.54 0.12
C LEU A 53 12.58 12.35 -0.46
N GLN A 54 12.15 11.81 -1.60
CA GLN A 54 12.86 10.74 -2.30
C GLN A 54 14.30 11.15 -2.65
N ALA A 55 14.49 12.36 -3.18
CA ALA A 55 15.80 12.90 -3.53
C ALA A 55 16.69 13.12 -2.29
N LEU A 56 16.12 13.65 -1.20
CA LEU A 56 16.81 13.84 0.07
C LEU A 56 17.31 12.52 0.64
N LEU A 57 16.43 11.52 0.75
CA LEU A 57 16.76 10.20 1.29
C LEU A 57 17.78 9.49 0.40
N SER A 58 17.65 9.57 -0.92
CA SER A 58 18.63 9.01 -1.87
C SER A 58 20.02 9.63 -1.69
N ARG A 59 20.10 10.96 -1.55
CA ARG A 59 21.36 11.67 -1.29
C ARG A 59 21.95 11.28 0.07
N ALA A 60 21.12 11.18 1.10
CA ALA A 60 21.56 10.79 2.44
C ALA A 60 22.13 9.36 2.46
N ALA A 61 21.45 8.42 1.79
CA ALA A 61 21.90 7.02 1.67
C ALA A 61 23.23 6.88 0.91
N ALA A 62 23.49 7.75 -0.06
CA ALA A 62 24.75 7.77 -0.82
C ALA A 62 25.91 8.46 -0.06
N SER A 63 25.64 9.15 1.05
CA SER A 63 26.66 9.88 1.80
C SER A 63 27.53 8.94 2.63
N LYS A 64 28.84 9.21 2.68
CA LYS A 64 29.77 8.44 3.52
C LYS A 64 29.50 8.74 4.98
N THR A 65 29.34 7.70 5.80
CA THR A 65 29.25 7.83 7.25
C THR A 65 30.53 8.46 7.80
N VAL A 66 30.40 9.63 8.42
CA VAL A 66 31.53 10.33 9.02
C VAL A 66 31.90 9.63 10.33
N SER A 67 32.99 8.86 10.33
CA SER A 67 33.60 8.35 11.55
C SER A 67 34.56 9.40 12.12
N ARG A 68 34.25 9.91 13.32
CA ARG A 68 35.17 10.75 14.09
C ARG A 68 35.89 9.87 15.11
N ALA A 69 37.21 9.81 15.03
CA ALA A 69 38.01 9.19 16.07
C ALA A 69 37.77 9.93 17.39
N ARG A 70 37.27 9.22 18.42
CA ARG A 70 37.19 9.77 19.78
C ARG A 70 38.61 10.07 20.23
N ARG A 71 38.94 11.36 20.36
CA ARG A 71 40.20 11.80 20.93
C ARG A 71 40.08 11.64 22.44
N HIS A 72 40.61 10.54 22.97
CA HIS A 72 40.79 10.37 24.40
C HIS A 72 41.80 11.43 24.86
N GLN A 73 41.35 12.32 25.76
CA GLN A 73 42.26 13.14 26.57
C GLN A 73 42.90 12.26 27.64
#